data_AF-W7ICF7-F1
#
_entry.id   AF-W7ICF7-F1
#
_cell.length_a   1.000
_cell.length_b   1.000
_cell.length_c   1.000
_cell.angle_alpha   90.00
_cell.angle_beta   90.00
_cell.angle_gamma   90.00
#
_symmetry.space_group_name_H-M   'P 1'
#
loop_
_entity.id
_entity.type
_entity.pdbx_description
1 polymer ?
#
loop_
_entity_poly.entity_id
_entity_poly.type
_entity_poly.pdbx_seq_one_letter_code
_entity_poly.pdbx_strand_id
1 'polypeptide(L)' 'MNLTAKFRARRVEARNRKAVTRAIETAATPSMRHELMTLAQNQQHNWR' A
#
# COMPACT_ATOMS: atom_id res chain seq x y z
N MET A 1 4.73 3.45 -25.35
CA MET A 1 4.51 3.46 -23.88
C MET A 1 5.15 4.72 -23.30
N ASN A 2 4.36 5.64 -22.74
CA ASN A 2 4.85 6.95 -22.32
C ASN A 2 5.62 6.84 -20.97
N LEU A 3 6.91 7.17 -20.94
CA LEU A 3 7.76 7.09 -19.74
C LEU A 3 7.18 7.87 -18.56
N THR A 4 6.54 9.00 -18.83
CA THR A 4 5.83 9.82 -17.83
C THR A 4 4.72 9.03 -17.14
N ALA A 5 4.00 8.16 -17.86
CA ALA A 5 2.96 7.31 -17.27
C ALA A 5 3.56 6.27 -16.32
N LYS A 6 4.71 5.68 -16.66
CA LYS A 6 5.45 4.77 -15.77
C LYS A 6 5.90 5.46 -14.49
N PHE A 7 6.46 6.68 -14.59
CA PHE A 7 6.88 7.44 -13.41
C PHE A 7 5.71 7.80 -12.50
N ARG A 8 4.56 8.18 -13.09
CA ARG A 8 3.33 8.45 -12.32
C ARG A 8 2.84 7.19 -11.61
N ALA A 9 2.76 6.06 -12.30
CA ALA A 9 2.37 4.78 -11.70
C ALA A 9 3.28 4.43 -10.50
N ARG A 10 4.61 4.53 -10.68
CA ARG A 10 5.58 4.24 -9.61
C ARG A 10 5.45 5.17 -8.40
N ARG A 11 5.14 6.44 -8.61
CA ARG A 11 4.88 7.40 -7.51
C ARG A 11 3.60 7.09 -6.77
N VAL A 12 2.54 6.73 -7.49
CA VAL A 12 1.25 6.31 -6.89
C VAL A 12 1.45 5.06 -6.04
N GLU A 13 2.19 4.06 -6.54
CA GLU A 13 2.53 2.86 -5.79
C GLU A 13 3.34 3.17 -4.52
N ALA A 14 4.35 4.04 -4.61
CA ALA A 14 5.15 4.44 -3.46
C ALA A 14 4.31 5.17 -2.40
N ARG A 15 3.38 6.04 -2.84
CA ARG A 15 2.45 6.73 -1.94
C ARG A 15 1.48 5.74 -1.27
N ASN A 16 0.95 4.78 -2.02
CA ASN A 16 0.04 3.76 -1.48
C ASN A 16 0.75 2.93 -0.42
N ARG A 17 1.97 2.44 -0.70
CA ARG A 17 2.80 1.72 0.28
C ARG A 17 3.02 2.53 1.56
N LYS A 18 3.39 3.80 1.43
CA LYS A 18 3.60 4.68 2.59
C LYS A 18 2.32 4.88 3.42
N ALA A 19 1.18 5.05 2.76
CA ALA A 19 -0.10 5.22 3.45
C ALA A 19 -0.50 3.95 4.23
N VAL A 20 -0.31 2.78 3.61
CA VAL A 20 -0.56 1.48 4.24
C VAL A 20 0.34 1.25 5.44
N THR A 21 1.65 1.47 5.31
CA THR A 21 2.59 1.34 6.43
C THR A 21 2.19 2.26 7.58
N ARG A 22 1.87 3.52 7.30
CA ARG A 22 1.43 4.47 8.34
C ARG A 22 0.15 4.00 9.03
N ALA A 23 -0.83 3.49 8.28
CA ALA A 23 -2.07 2.98 8.87
C ALA A 23 -1.82 1.79 9.81
N ILE A 24 -0.89 0.89 9.46
CA ILE A 24 -0.47 -0.24 10.29
C ILE A 24 0.22 0.25 11.57
N GLU A 25 1.09 1.25 11.47
CA GLU A 25 1.81 1.83 12.62
C GLU A 25 0.89 2.59 13.58
N THR A 26 -0.11 3.30 13.04
CA THR A 26 -1.06 4.08 13.84
C THR A 26 -2.32 3.30 14.25
N ALA A 27 -2.36 1.99 13.99
CA ALA A 27 -3.52 1.17 14.31
C ALA A 27 -3.77 1.15 15.83
N ALA A 28 -4.99 1.48 16.24
CA ALA A 28 -5.35 1.60 17.65
C ALA A 28 -5.37 0.26 18.40
N THR A 29 -5.54 -0.86 17.68
CA THR A 29 -5.60 -2.20 18.27
C THR A 29 -4.76 -3.20 17.49
N PRO A 30 -4.26 -4.27 18.16
CA PRO A 30 -3.54 -5.35 17.48
C PRO A 30 -4.37 -6.04 16.39
N SER A 31 -5.68 -6.21 16.61
CA SER A 31 -6.59 -6.79 15.63
C SER A 31 -6.71 -5.91 14.38
N MET A 32 -6.86 -4.59 14.55
CA MET A 32 -6.90 -3.67 13.42
C MET A 32 -5.60 -3.68 12.62
N ARG A 33 -4.45 -3.77 13.32
CA ARG A 33 -3.15 -3.91 12.67
C ARG A 33 -3.08 -5.19 11.82
N HIS A 34 -3.59 -6.31 12.34
CA HIS A 34 -3.63 -7.58 11.62
C HIS A 34 -4.47 -7.48 10.35
N GLU A 35 -5.68 -6.94 10.44
CA GLU A 35 -6.57 -6.75 9.28
C GLU A 35 -5.92 -5.86 8.21
N LEU A 36 -5.28 -4.76 8.62
CA LEU A 36 -4.56 -3.86 7.71
C LEU A 36 -3.37 -4.55 7.04
N MET A 37 -2.64 -5.41 7.74
CA MET A 37 -1.56 -6.21 7.16
C MET A 37 -2.09 -7.21 6.13
N THR A 38 -3.20 -7.90 6.41
CA THR A 38 -3.85 -8.83 5.47
C THR A 38 -4.33 -8.11 4.22
N LEU A 39 -4.97 -6.94 4.37
CA LEU A 39 -5.39 -6.10 3.23
C LEU A 39 -4.20 -5.61 2.40
N ALA A 40 -3.10 -5.23 3.05
CA ALA A 40 -1.87 -4.80 2.38
C ALA A 40 -1.26 -5.92 1.53
N GLN A 41 -1.22 -7.13 2.07
CA GLN A 41 -0.73 -8.32 1.35
C GLN A 41 -1.60 -8.64 0.13
N ASN A 42 -2.92 -8.53 0.27
CA ASN A 42 -3.85 -8.78 -0.83
C ASN A 42 -3.72 -7.72 -1.95
N GLN A 43 -3.52 -6.45 -1.59
CA GLN A 43 -3.26 -5.40 -2.57
C GLN A 43 -1.96 -5.61 -3.35
N GLN A 44 -0.91 -6.12 -2.71
CA GLN A 44 0.33 -6.47 -3.42
C GLN A 44 0.16 -7.64 -4.39
N HIS A 45 -0.73 -8.59 -4.08
CA HIS A 45 -1.04 -9.71 -4.97
C HIS A 45 -1.78 -9.23 -6.23
N ASN A 46 -2.78 -8.35 -6.07
CA ASN A 46 -3.57 -7.83 -7.19
C ASN A 46 -2.84 -6.82 -8.09
N TRP A 47 -1.65 -6.37 -7.70
CA TRP A 47 -0.85 -5.39 -8.44
C TRP A 47 0.22 -6.02 -9.35
N ARG A 48 0.38 -7.36 -9.32
CA ARG A 48 1.25 -8.14 -10.21
C ARG A 48 0.47 -8.61 -11.43
#